data_AF-A0A060Y516-F1
#
_entry.id   AF-A0A060Y516-F1
#
_cell.length_a   1.000
_cell.length_b   1.000
_cell.length_c   1.000
_cell.angle_alpha   90.00
_cell.angle_beta   90.00
_cell.angle_gamma   90.00
#
_symmetry.space_group_name_H-M   'P 1'
#
loop_
_entity.id
_entity.type
_entity.pdbx_description
1 polymer ?
#
loop_
_entity_poly.entity_id
_entity_poly.type
_entity_poly.pdbx_seq_one_letter_code
_entity_poly.pdbx_strand_id
1 'polypeptide(L)'
;MEHFKDMDNNIDFMVACMQFINIVVHSVEDMNFRVHLQYDFTKLCLDTYLDKLKHTESDKLSVQIQAYLDNVFDVGALLEDAETKNAALERVEELEENMSHVRGHDNLPVSIP
;
A
#
# COMPACT_ATOMS: atom_id res chain seq x y z
N MET A 1 14.60 15.93 12.79
CA MET A 1 13.28 16.35 12.29
C MET A 1 12.88 17.77 12.72
N GLU A 2 13.37 18.28 13.85
CA GLU A 2 12.98 19.59 14.39
C GLU A 2 13.17 20.73 13.37
N HIS A 3 14.33 20.83 12.71
CA HIS A 3 14.56 21.86 11.68
C HIS A 3 13.59 21.82 10.48
N PHE A 4 13.08 20.64 10.11
CA PHE A 4 12.08 20.54 9.03
C PHE A 4 10.71 21.05 9.49
N LYS A 5 10.35 20.78 10.75
CA LYS A 5 9.08 21.19 11.36
C LYS A 5 9.04 22.66 11.79
N ASP A 6 10.20 23.27 12.03
CA ASP A 6 10.32 24.63 12.55
C ASP A 6 10.55 25.68 11.44
N MET A 7 10.83 25.25 10.20
CA MET A 7 11.16 26.12 9.06
C MET A 7 10.07 26.14 7.98
N ASP A 8 8.79 26.11 8.39
CA ASP A 8 7.60 26.12 7.51
C ASP A 8 7.55 27.30 6.53
N ASN A 9 8.36 28.35 6.76
CA ASN A 9 8.41 29.54 5.91
C ASN A 9 9.34 29.41 4.69
N ASN A 10 10.15 28.35 4.58
CA ASN A 10 11.08 28.16 3.46
C ASN A 10 10.66 26.96 2.60
N ILE A 11 9.84 27.23 1.59
CA ILE A 11 9.29 26.21 0.70
C ILE A 11 10.37 25.40 -0.03
N ASP A 12 11.43 26.02 -0.53
CA ASP A 12 12.48 25.29 -1.26
C ASP A 12 13.24 24.33 -0.34
N PHE A 13 13.48 24.73 0.91
CA PHE A 13 14.04 23.83 1.94
C PHE A 13 13.09 22.66 2.21
N MET A 14 11.80 22.93 2.36
CA MET A 14 10.81 21.88 2.62
C MET A 14 10.71 20.88 1.46
N VAL A 15 10.73 21.38 0.22
CA VAL A 15 10.75 20.56 -1.00
C VAL A 15 11.99 19.67 -1.02
N ALA A 16 13.16 20.22 -0.74
CA ALA A 16 14.41 19.45 -0.70
C ALA A 16 14.41 18.39 0.41
N CYS A 17 13.88 18.72 1.58
CA CYS A 17 13.72 17.76 2.68
C CYS A 17 12.78 16.62 2.30
N MET A 18 11.62 16.91 1.69
CA MET A 18 10.69 15.87 1.25
C MET A 18 11.28 15.00 0.16
N GLN A 19 12.00 15.59 -0.81
CA GLN A 19 12.72 14.81 -1.82
C GLN A 19 13.75 13.87 -1.18
N PHE A 20 14.52 14.36 -0.22
CA PHE A 20 15.50 13.55 0.49
C PHE A 20 14.84 12.38 1.23
N ILE A 21 13.75 12.64 1.98
CA ILE A 21 13.01 11.60 2.70
C ILE A 21 12.45 10.57 1.71
N ASN A 22 11.83 11.01 0.62
CA ASN A 22 11.29 10.13 -0.43
C ASN A 22 12.36 9.18 -0.97
N ILE A 23 13.56 9.69 -1.26
CA ILE A 23 14.66 8.87 -1.75
C ILE A 23 15.11 7.89 -0.66
N VAL A 24 15.41 8.37 0.54
CA VAL A 24 15.93 7.54 1.64
C VAL A 24 14.99 6.38 1.97
N VAL A 25 13.68 6.65 2.05
CA VAL A 25 12.71 5.64 2.45
C VAL A 25 12.35 4.71 1.29
N HIS A 26 12.09 5.25 0.10
CA HIS A 26 11.44 4.49 -0.97
C HIS A 26 12.39 3.97 -2.06
N SER A 27 13.66 4.37 -2.10
CA SER A 27 14.61 3.89 -3.10
C SER A 27 15.36 2.60 -2.73
N VAL A 28 15.03 1.99 -1.58
CA VAL A 28 15.68 0.75 -1.13
C VAL A 28 15.06 -0.49 -1.81
N GLU A 29 15.90 -1.50 -2.10
CA GLU A 29 15.45 -2.71 -2.80
C GLU A 29 14.67 -3.68 -1.89
N ASP A 30 15.08 -3.82 -0.64
CA ASP A 30 14.42 -4.70 0.33
C ASP A 30 13.16 -4.04 0.89
N MET A 31 12.00 -4.66 0.64
CA MET A 31 10.70 -4.13 1.07
C MET A 31 10.51 -4.15 2.59
N ASN A 32 11.10 -5.10 3.32
CA ASN A 32 11.04 -5.09 4.78
C ASN A 32 11.88 -3.95 5.34
N PHE A 33 13.05 -3.69 4.74
CA PHE A 33 13.88 -2.55 5.11
C PHE A 33 13.20 -1.22 4.78
N ARG A 34 12.48 -1.13 3.66
CA ARG A 34 11.64 0.01 3.32
C ARG A 34 10.58 0.29 4.39
N VAL A 35 9.81 -0.74 4.79
CA VAL A 35 8.81 -0.60 5.86
C VAL A 35 9.45 -0.18 7.18
N HIS A 36 10.63 -0.73 7.51
CA HIS A 36 11.38 -0.33 8.69
C HIS A 36 11.75 1.15 8.68
N LEU A 37 12.33 1.64 7.57
CA LEU A 37 12.68 3.07 7.42
C LEU A 37 11.44 3.97 7.47
N GLN A 38 10.35 3.58 6.79
CA GLN A 38 9.09 4.30 6.84
C GLN A 38 8.61 4.45 8.28
N TYR A 39 8.63 3.36 9.06
CA TYR A 39 8.21 3.36 10.45
C TYR A 39 9.08 4.23 11.36
N ASP A 40 10.38 4.33 11.10
CA ASP A 40 11.25 5.25 11.83
C ASP A 40 10.85 6.71 11.60
N PHE A 41 10.45 7.08 10.37
CA PHE A 41 9.91 8.42 10.10
C PHE A 41 8.53 8.65 10.69
N THR A 42 7.66 7.63 10.74
CA THR A 42 6.39 7.65 11.49
C THR A 42 6.62 7.96 12.96
N LYS A 43 7.62 7.33 13.60
CA LYS A 43 7.98 7.61 15.02
C LYS A 43 8.49 9.02 15.24
N LEU A 44 9.10 9.62 14.22
CA LEU A 44 9.49 11.02 14.23
C LEU A 44 8.29 11.96 13.92
N CYS A 45 7.06 11.43 13.92
CA CYS A 45 5.80 12.09 13.62
C CYS A 45 5.80 12.80 12.25
N LEU A 46 6.39 12.17 11.22
CA LEU A 46 6.33 12.68 9.86
C LEU A 46 4.88 12.68 9.36
N ASP A 47 4.14 11.57 9.53
CA ASP A 47 2.79 11.41 9.01
C ASP A 47 1.83 12.50 9.52
N THR A 48 1.83 12.74 10.83
CA THR A 48 1.05 13.81 11.46
C THR A 48 1.43 15.21 10.95
N TYR A 49 2.70 15.41 10.57
CA TYR A 49 3.15 16.68 10.02
C TYR A 49 2.73 16.84 8.55
N LEU A 50 2.83 15.78 7.74
CA LEU A 50 2.36 15.78 6.35
C LEU A 50 0.84 15.99 6.27
N ASP A 51 0.08 15.46 7.22
CA ASP A 51 -1.37 15.70 7.33
C ASP A 51 -1.73 17.19 7.48
N LYS A 52 -0.88 17.97 8.14
CA LYS A 52 -1.06 19.43 8.26
C LYS A 52 -0.69 20.14 6.96
N LEU A 53 0.34 19.66 6.28
CA LEU A 53 0.87 20.25 5.05
C LEU A 53 0.12 19.83 3.77
N LYS A 54 -0.81 18.88 3.83
CA LYS A 54 -1.57 18.40 2.65
C LYS A 54 -2.34 19.49 1.91
N HIS A 55 -2.63 20.62 2.58
CA HIS A 55 -3.30 21.78 1.98
C HIS A 55 -2.35 22.94 1.70
N THR A 56 -1.06 22.66 1.53
CA THR A 56 -0.10 23.69 1.11
C THR A 56 -0.49 24.31 -0.22
N GLU A 57 -0.35 25.63 -0.36
CA GLU A 57 -0.56 26.34 -1.63
C GLU A 57 0.62 26.16 -2.62
N SER A 58 1.70 25.51 -2.18
CA SER A 58 2.87 25.27 -3.02
C SER A 58 2.71 24.00 -3.85
N ASP A 59 2.55 24.15 -5.17
CA ASP A 59 2.50 23.02 -6.11
C ASP A 59 3.73 22.11 -6.01
N LYS A 60 4.93 22.71 -5.89
CA LYS A 60 6.18 21.95 -5.79
C LYS A 60 6.21 21.06 -4.55
N LEU A 61 5.78 21.60 -3.41
CA LEU A 61 5.75 20.86 -2.16
C LEU A 61 4.64 19.80 -2.19
N SER A 62 3.46 20.16 -2.69
CA SER A 62 2.32 19.26 -2.85
C SER A 62 2.69 18.01 -3.65
N VAL A 63 3.40 18.16 -4.78
CA VAL A 63 3.90 17.03 -5.58
C VAL A 63 4.82 16.11 -4.77
N GLN A 64 5.71 16.66 -3.93
CA GLN A 64 6.62 15.83 -3.13
C GLN A 64 5.92 15.11 -1.98
N ILE A 65 4.93 15.76 -1.35
CA ILE A 65 4.11 15.14 -0.31
C ILE A 65 3.27 14.02 -0.92
N GLN A 66 2.61 14.27 -2.04
CA GLN A 66 1.79 13.25 -2.71
C GLN A 66 2.65 12.05 -3.14
N ALA A 67 3.83 12.31 -3.70
CA ALA A 67 4.77 11.24 -4.06
C ALA A 67 5.23 10.41 -2.85
N TYR A 68 5.33 11.00 -1.65
CA TYR A 68 5.56 10.23 -0.43
C TYR A 68 4.34 9.34 -0.12
N LEU A 69 3.15 9.96 -0.03
CA LEU A 69 1.90 9.30 0.37
C LEU A 69 1.52 8.15 -0.56
N ASP A 70 1.66 8.31 -1.88
CA ASP A 70 1.39 7.28 -2.88
C ASP A 70 2.30 6.05 -2.74
N ASN A 71 3.46 6.24 -2.10
CA ASN A 71 4.50 5.22 -1.92
C ASN A 71 4.52 4.62 -0.51
N VAL A 72 3.63 5.05 0.39
CA VAL A 72 3.51 4.49 1.73
C VAL A 72 3.06 3.04 1.66
N PHE A 73 3.75 2.18 2.40
CA PHE A 73 3.38 0.78 2.58
C PHE A 73 2.44 0.62 3.77
N ASP A 74 1.20 0.21 3.50
CA ASP A 74 0.25 -0.24 4.53
C ASP A 74 0.25 -1.77 4.59
N VAL A 75 1.06 -2.31 5.51
CA VAL A 75 1.18 -3.76 5.71
C VAL A 75 -0.14 -4.37 6.20
N GLY A 76 -0.95 -3.62 6.95
CA GLY A 76 -2.23 -4.11 7.47
C GLY A 76 -3.23 -4.31 6.34
N ALA A 77 -3.40 -3.30 5.48
CA ALA A 77 -4.28 -3.40 4.32
C ALA A 77 -3.84 -4.52 3.35
N LEU A 78 -2.54 -4.67 3.10
CA LEU A 78 -2.02 -5.74 2.25
C LEU A 78 -2.29 -7.14 2.82
N LEU A 79 -2.26 -7.29 4.15
CA LEU A 79 -2.60 -8.55 4.80
C LEU A 79 -4.09 -8.87 4.66
N GLU A 80 -4.96 -7.90 4.91
CA GLU A 80 -6.42 -8.04 4.75
C GLU A 80 -6.80 -8.39 3.30
N ASP A 81 -6.15 -7.74 2.32
CA ASP A 81 -6.34 -8.05 0.90
C ASP A 81 -5.91 -9.48 0.57
N ALA A 82 -4.79 -9.95 1.15
CA ALA A 82 -4.31 -11.30 0.95
C ALA A 82 -5.26 -12.35 1.56
N GLU A 83 -5.79 -12.09 2.75
CA GLU A 83 -6.79 -12.94 3.40
C GLU A 83 -8.08 -13.01 2.58
N THR A 84 -8.56 -11.85 2.12
CA THR A 84 -9.75 -11.75 1.26
C THR A 84 -9.56 -12.52 -0.05
N LYS A 85 -8.38 -12.39 -0.67
CA LYS A 85 -8.04 -13.13 -1.89
C LYS A 85 -8.03 -14.64 -1.66
N ASN A 86 -7.44 -15.11 -0.55
CA ASN A 86 -7.42 -16.54 -0.24
C ASN A 86 -8.84 -17.09 -0.05
N ALA A 87 -9.69 -16.38 0.68
CA ALA A 87 -11.09 -16.78 0.87
C ALA A 87 -11.91 -16.78 -0.44
N ALA A 88 -11.56 -15.92 -1.41
CA ALA A 88 -12.16 -15.95 -2.74
C ALA A 88 -11.70 -17.16 -3.56
N LEU A 89 -10.42 -17.52 -3.48
CA LEU A 89 -9.85 -18.68 -4.17
C LEU A 89 -10.45 -19.99 -3.66
N GLU A 90 -10.61 -20.14 -2.33
CA GLU A 90 -11.27 -21.32 -1.73
C GLU A 90 -12.70 -21.50 -2.29
N ARG A 91 -13.47 -20.41 -2.41
CA ARG A 91 -14.82 -20.47 -3.01
C ARG A 91 -14.81 -20.85 -4.49
N VAL A 92 -13.80 -20.42 -5.23
CA VAL A 92 -13.65 -20.80 -6.64
C VAL A 92 -13.39 -22.31 -6.73
N GLU A 93 -12.50 -22.85 -5.90
CA GLU A 93 -12.20 -24.28 -5.84
C GLU A 93 -13.44 -25.12 -5.50
N GLU A 94 -14.22 -24.70 -4.49
CA GLU A 94 -15.48 -25.36 -4.12
C GLU A 94 -16.49 -25.37 -5.29
N LEU A 95 -16.60 -24.25 -6.02
CA LEU A 95 -17.50 -24.15 -7.18
C LEU A 95 -17.01 -25.03 -8.33
N GLU A 96 -15.71 -25.08 -8.59
CA GLU A 96 -15.11 -25.95 -9.60
C GLU A 96 -15.33 -27.44 -9.28
N GLU A 97 -15.15 -27.84 -8.01
CA GLU A 97 -15.44 -29.20 -7.56
C GLU A 97 -16.93 -29.54 -7.75
N ASN A 98 -17.84 -28.68 -7.32
CA ASN A 98 -19.28 -28.87 -7.47
C ASN A 98 -19.70 -29.00 -8.96
N MET A 99 -19.17 -28.15 -9.83
CA MET A 99 -19.42 -28.23 -11.27
C MET A 99 -18.87 -29.53 -11.88
N SER A 100 -17.68 -29.96 -11.45
CA SER A 100 -17.09 -31.23 -11.89
C SER A 100 -17.96 -32.42 -11.48
N HIS A 101 -18.54 -32.38 -10.28
CA HIS A 101 -19.41 -33.42 -9.75
C HIS A 101 -20.73 -33.51 -10.54
N VAL A 102 -21.35 -32.36 -10.83
CA VAL A 102 -22.56 -32.29 -11.66
C VAL A 102 -22.29 -32.79 -13.08
N ARG A 103 -21.19 -32.36 -13.72
CA ARG A 103 -20.80 -32.83 -15.06
C ARG A 103 -20.46 -34.31 -15.12
N GLY A 104 -19.91 -34.88 -14.04
CA GLY A 104 -19.63 -36.32 -13.94
C GLY A 104 -20.90 -37.16 -13.86
N HIS A 105 -21.99 -36.62 -13.31
CA HIS A 105 -23.26 -37.31 -13.12
C HIS A 105 -24.12 -37.40 -14.39
N ASP A 106 -23.90 -36.50 -15.37
CA ASP A 106 -24.60 -36.51 -16.67
C ASP A 106 -24.06 -37.56 -17.68
N ASN A 107 -23.01 -38.31 -17.33
CA ASN A 107 -22.40 -39.35 -18.18
C ASN A 107 -22.81 -40.80 -17.83
N LEU A 108 -23.84 -41.00 -17.00
CA LEU A 108 -24.42 -42.33 -16.81
C LEU A 108 -25.10 -42.78 -18.12
N PRO A 109 -24.71 -43.92 -18.73
CA PRO A 109 -25.37 -44.40 -19.93
C PRO A 109 -26.84 -44.67 -19.59
N VAL A 110 -27.73 -43.95 -20.26
CA VAL A 110 -29.17 -44.23 -20.27
C VAL A 110 -29.30 -45.70 -20.67
N SER A 111 -29.62 -46.56 -19.69
CA SER A 111 -29.95 -47.94 -19.95
C SER A 111 -31.30 -47.93 -20.66
N ILE A 112 -31.26 -48.02 -22.00
CA ILE A 112 -32.44 -48.21 -22.84
C ILE A 112 -32.98 -49.63 -22.53
N PRO A 113 -34.31 -49.80 -22.38
CA PRO A 113 -34.95 -50.98 -21.78
C PRO A 113 -34.69 -52.30 -22.50
#